data_AF-A0A060BHG8-F1
#
_entry.id   AF-A0A060BHG8-F1
#
_cell.length_a   1.000
_cell.length_b   1.000
_cell.length_c   1.000
_cell.angle_alpha   90.00
_cell.angle_beta   90.00
_cell.angle_gamma   90.00
#
_symmetry.space_group_name_H-M   'P 1'
#
loop_
_entity.id
_entity.type
_entity.pdbx_description
1 polymer ?
#
loop_
_entity_poly.entity_id
_entity_poly.type
_entity_poly.pdbx_seq_one_letter_code
_entity_poly.pdbx_strand_id
1 'polypeptide(L)' 'SFKDTNGDGIGDINGIIEKIPYLRELGIDFIWINPIYKSPQVDGGYDISDYQVIDEMFGSLEDFKNY' A
#
# COMPACT_ATOMS: atom_id res chain seq x y z
N SER A 1 3.29 -6.96 -3.54
CA SER A 1 4.13 -6.35 -4.61
C SER A 1 3.26 -5.76 -5.70
N PHE A 2 3.39 -4.45 -5.97
CA PHE A 2 2.62 -3.78 -7.02
C PHE A 2 3.44 -2.72 -7.78
N LYS A 3 3.83 -1.63 -7.12
CA LYS A 3 4.68 -0.58 -7.72
C LYS A 3 5.48 0.14 -6.62
N ASP A 4 6.79 0.18 -6.81
CA ASP A 4 7.76 0.95 -6.01
C ASP A 4 7.93 2.35 -6.62
N THR A 5 7.91 3.39 -5.79
CA THR A 5 8.12 4.80 -6.17
C THR A 5 9.40 5.42 -5.60
N ASN A 6 10.02 4.80 -4.58
CA ASN A 6 11.18 5.36 -3.88
C ASN A 6 12.51 4.63 -4.19
N GLY A 7 12.44 3.47 -4.88
CA GLY A 7 13.58 2.67 -5.32
C GLY A 7 14.14 1.71 -4.26
N ASP A 8 13.43 1.44 -3.18
CA ASP A 8 13.84 0.50 -2.13
C ASP A 8 13.52 -0.98 -2.44
N GLY A 9 12.81 -1.24 -3.54
CA GLY A 9 12.41 -2.58 -3.99
C GLY A 9 11.08 -3.08 -3.44
N ILE A 10 10.37 -2.27 -2.66
CA ILE A 10 9.10 -2.59 -2.02
C ILE A 10 7.99 -1.74 -2.66
N GLY A 11 6.82 -2.33 -2.87
CA GLY A 11 5.68 -1.57 -3.40
C GLY A 11 5.04 -0.73 -2.31
N ASP A 12 4.70 0.52 -2.62
CA ASP A 12 4.22 1.50 -1.65
C ASP A 12 2.85 2.09 -2.03
N ILE A 13 2.25 2.85 -1.10
CA ILE A 13 0.92 3.46 -1.28
C ILE A 13 0.91 4.46 -2.43
N ASN A 14 1.98 5.24 -2.58
CA ASN A 14 2.09 6.22 -3.67
C ASN A 14 2.11 5.54 -5.04
N GLY A 15 2.75 4.37 -5.14
CA GLY A 15 2.75 3.55 -6.34
C GLY A 15 1.38 2.99 -6.68
N ILE A 16 0.54 2.68 -5.68
CA ILE A 16 -0.87 2.32 -5.90
C ILE A 16 -1.62 3.53 -6.45
N ILE A 17 -1.49 4.69 -5.81
CA ILE A 17 -2.15 5.94 -6.20
C ILE A 17 -1.81 6.33 -7.65
N GLU A 18 -0.52 6.26 -8.03
CA GLU A 18 -0.06 6.54 -9.40
C GLU A 18 -0.73 5.66 -10.47
N LYS A 19 -1.19 4.46 -10.10
CA LYS A 19 -1.83 3.51 -11.02
C LYS A 19 -3.34 3.57 -11.00
N ILE A 20 -3.98 4.32 -10.10
CA ILE A 20 -5.45 4.46 -10.08
C ILE A 20 -6.02 4.89 -11.45
N PRO A 21 -5.43 5.86 -12.20
CA PRO A 21 -5.94 6.22 -13.52
C PRO A 21 -5.96 5.04 -14.51
N TYR A 22 -4.88 4.24 -14.52
CA TYR A 22 -4.78 3.05 -15.35
C TYR A 22 -5.81 1.97 -14.94
N LEU A 23 -5.95 1.72 -13.63
CA LEU A 23 -6.92 0.74 -13.12
C LEU A 23 -8.37 1.15 -13.44
N ARG A 24 -8.66 2.46 -13.40
CA ARG A 24 -9.96 3.01 -13.81
C ARG A 24 -10.21 2.81 -15.32
N GLU A 25 -9.22 3.05 -16.16
CA GLU A 25 -9.33 2.83 -17.62
C GLU A 25 -9.61 1.34 -17.94
N LEU A 26 -9.05 0.43 -17.14
CA LEU A 26 -9.30 -1.00 -17.25
C LEU A 26 -10.73 -1.40 -16.82
N GLY A 27 -11.49 -0.50 -16.20
CA GLY A 27 -12.85 -0.74 -15.73
C GLY A 27 -12.92 -1.39 -14.34
N ILE A 28 -11.90 -1.20 -13.50
CA ILE A 28 -11.92 -1.71 -12.12
C ILE A 28 -12.73 -0.77 -11.22
N ASP A 29 -13.76 -1.32 -10.58
CA ASP A 29 -14.62 -0.59 -9.63
C ASP A 29 -14.12 -0.65 -8.18
N PHE A 30 -13.38 -1.69 -7.80
CA PHE A 30 -12.92 -1.91 -6.43
C PHE A 30 -11.52 -2.51 -6.36
N ILE A 31 -10.73 -2.07 -5.38
CA ILE A 31 -9.39 -2.58 -5.11
C ILE A 31 -9.39 -3.18 -3.71
N TRP A 32 -8.99 -4.45 -3.61
CA TRP A 32 -8.61 -5.08 -2.35
C TRP A 32 -7.10 -5.11 -2.24
N ILE A 33 -6.56 -4.55 -1.16
CA ILE A 33 -5.12 -4.58 -0.86
C ILE A 33 -4.83 -5.57 0.27
N ASN A 34 -3.66 -6.21 0.20
CA ASN A 34 -3.13 -6.98 1.32
C ASN A 34 -2.84 -6.07 2.53
N PRO A 35 -2.63 -6.62 3.74
CA PRO A 35 -2.36 -5.81 4.92
C PRO A 35 -1.17 -4.86 4.73
N ILE A 36 -1.37 -3.61 5.15
CA ILE A 36 -0.36 -2.53 5.12
C ILE A 36 -0.11 -1.93 6.50
N TYR A 37 -0.68 -2.54 7.54
CA TYR A 37 -0.52 -2.10 8.91
C TYR A 37 0.81 -2.58 9.48
N LYS A 38 1.29 -1.91 10.53
CA LYS A 38 2.57 -2.21 11.16
C LYS A 38 2.66 -3.68 11.56
N SER A 39 3.66 -4.37 11.05
CA SER A 39 3.82 -5.81 11.25
C SER A 39 5.31 -6.17 11.36
N PRO A 40 5.68 -7.23 12.10
CA PRO A 40 7.01 -7.84 12.03
C PRO A 40 7.31 -8.49 10.66
N GLN A 41 6.32 -8.60 9.78
CA GLN A 41 6.43 -9.14 8.42
C GLN A 41 6.81 -10.64 8.38
N VAL A 42 6.53 -11.41 9.43
CA VAL A 42 6.81 -12.86 9.46
C VAL A 42 5.85 -13.62 8.54
N ASP A 43 4.63 -13.11 8.37
CA ASP A 43 3.60 -13.66 7.47
C ASP A 43 3.15 -12.59 6.45
N GLY A 44 4.12 -11.84 5.90
CA GLY A 44 3.86 -10.87 4.83
C GLY A 44 2.83 -9.79 5.17
N GLY A 45 2.77 -9.38 6.44
CA GLY A 45 1.89 -8.31 6.93
C GLY A 45 0.61 -8.80 7.60
N TYR A 46 0.30 -10.11 7.55
CA TYR A 46 -0.90 -10.65 8.22
C TYR A 46 -0.70 -10.81 9.75
N ASP A 47 0.53 -10.85 10.23
CA ASP A 47 0.93 -10.79 11.63
C ASP A 47 0.96 -9.32 12.13
N ILE A 48 -0.21 -8.71 12.26
CA ILE A 48 -0.34 -7.28 12.59
C ILE A 48 0.03 -7.02 14.06
N SER A 49 0.91 -6.03 14.28
CA SER A 49 1.33 -5.57 15.61
C SER A 49 0.60 -4.31 16.08
N ASP A 50 0.16 -3.45 15.14
CA ASP A 50 -0.65 -2.27 15.43
C ASP A 50 -1.59 -1.97 14.25
N TYR A 51 -2.90 -2.11 14.47
CA TYR A 51 -3.93 -1.90 13.45
C TYR A 51 -4.21 -0.42 13.14
N GLN A 52 -3.63 0.52 13.89
CA GLN A 52 -3.86 1.96 13.72
C GLN A 52 -2.71 2.66 13.01
N VAL A 53 -1.60 1.95 12.76
CA VAL A 53 -0.39 2.51 12.17
C VAL A 53 -0.09 1.78 10.86
N ILE A 54 0.12 2.55 9.79
CA ILE A 54 0.65 2.02 8.53
C ILE A 54 2.13 1.65 8.74
N ASP A 55 2.54 0.51 8.19
CA ASP A 55 3.94 0.10 8.21
C ASP A 55 4.77 1.09 7.39
N GLU A 56 5.88 1.58 7.97
CA GLU A 56 6.71 2.62 7.36
C GLU A 56 7.31 2.20 6.02
N MET A 57 7.43 0.90 5.78
CA MET A 57 7.85 0.33 4.49
C MET A 57 6.88 0.62 3.34
N PHE A 58 5.60 0.91 3.64
CA PHE A 58 4.58 1.20 2.63
C PHE A 58 4.20 2.67 2.54
N GLY A 59 4.59 3.47 3.55
CA GLY A 59 4.31 4.90 3.65
C GLY A 59 3.66 5.26 4.98
N SER A 60 2.70 6.19 4.94
CA SER A 60 2.06 6.77 6.11
C SER A 60 0.54 6.89 5.91
N LEU A 61 -0.19 7.14 6.99
CA LEU A 61 -1.61 7.48 6.90
C LEU A 61 -1.88 8.75 6.09
N GLU A 62 -0.91 9.66 6.00
CA GLU A 62 -1.08 10.91 5.25
C GLU A 62 -1.05 10.69 3.73
N ASP A 63 -0.35 9.66 3.25
CA ASP A 63 -0.34 9.32 1.82
C ASP A 63 -1.76 8.99 1.32
N PHE A 64 -2.62 8.42 2.16
CA PHE A 64 -4.04 8.18 1.83
C PHE A 64 -4.91 9.44 1.83
N LYS A 65 -4.54 10.50 2.56
CA LYS A 65 -5.38 11.70 2.66
C LYS A 65 -5.25 12.63 1.45
N ASN A 66 -4.27 12.38 0.59
CA ASN A 66 -3.96 13.20 -0.57
C ASN A 66 -4.74 12.82 -1.85
N TYR A 67 -5.69 11.87 -1.77
CA TYR A 67 -6.56 11.43 -2.87
C TYR A 67 -8.04 11.51 -2.45
#